data_AF-A0A1F9NT71-F1
#
_entry.id   AF-A0A1F9NT71-F1
#
_cell.length_a   1.000
_cell.length_b   1.000
_cell.length_c   1.000
_cell.angle_alpha   90.00
_cell.angle_beta   90.00
_cell.angle_gamma   90.00
#
_symmetry.space_group_name_H-M   'P 1'
#
loop_
_entity.id
_entity.type
_entity.pdbx_description
1 polymer ?
#
loop_
_entity_poly.entity_id
_entity_poly.type
_entity_poly.pdbx_seq_one_letter_code
_entity_poly.pdbx_strand_id
1 'polypeptide(L)'
;MKTLLMMLTIVSILIKGYPAMAEKYEIATFAGGCFWCTESDFEKINGVKEVISGYTGGQKPDPTYEEVSMGNTGHTEAIQVHYDPGVVTYKALLEVFWRQINPTDPGGQFVDRGSQYRSEIFYHTEIQKQEALASKTALEKSRVFDKPIVTPITKFEKFYPAEDYHQDYYKKNSNRYTYYRWGSGRDKFLEKTWKTAGTGNLSTAMKEGGDSGSWKRPENAEIKAKLTPMQYKVTQENGTEPPFKNEYWDNKIEGIYVDIVSGEPLFSSKDKFDSGTGWPSFTKPLEPDHVVEKTDRTLFMVRTEVRSRTGDSHLGHLFDDGPAPSGLRYCINSASLRFIPKEKLEEEGYGRYLGMF
;
A
#
# COMPACT_ATOMS: atom_id res chain seq x y z
N MET A 1 40.59 -66.62 -3.38
CA MET A 1 41.07 -65.22 -3.50
C MET A 1 39.89 -64.38 -3.95
N LYS A 2 39.58 -63.32 -3.18
CA LYS A 2 38.85 -62.07 -3.47
C LYS A 2 38.11 -62.02 -4.82
N THR A 3 36.82 -61.70 -4.88
CA THR A 3 36.38 -60.30 -4.85
C THR A 3 34.89 -60.20 -4.50
N LEU A 4 34.60 -59.39 -3.49
CA LEU A 4 33.27 -58.96 -3.03
C LEU A 4 32.77 -57.87 -3.98
N LEU A 5 31.69 -58.11 -4.73
CA LEU A 5 31.06 -57.10 -5.57
C LEU A 5 29.95 -56.40 -4.77
N MET A 6 30.30 -55.27 -4.17
CA MET A 6 29.40 -54.40 -3.42
C MET A 6 28.68 -53.49 -4.42
N MET A 7 27.40 -53.76 -4.69
CA MET A 7 26.54 -52.85 -5.46
C MET A 7 26.34 -51.56 -4.66
N LEU A 8 26.95 -50.46 -5.11
CA LEU A 8 26.64 -49.11 -4.62
C LEU A 8 25.35 -48.65 -5.30
N THR A 9 24.24 -48.65 -4.56
CA THR A 9 23.01 -47.98 -4.96
C THR A 9 23.23 -46.48 -4.83
N ILE A 10 23.43 -45.78 -5.95
CA ILE A 10 23.48 -44.31 -5.98
C ILE A 10 22.05 -43.81 -5.74
N VAL A 11 21.78 -43.33 -4.53
CA VAL A 11 20.58 -42.56 -4.22
C VAL A 11 20.79 -41.16 -4.82
N SER A 12 20.24 -40.94 -6.00
CA SER A 12 20.09 -39.59 -6.56
C SER A 12 19.07 -38.83 -5.73
N ILE A 13 19.56 -38.05 -4.75
CA ILE A 13 18.76 -37.06 -4.05
C ILE A 13 18.45 -35.95 -5.06
N LEU A 14 17.24 -35.98 -5.61
CA LEU A 14 16.63 -34.84 -6.29
C LEU A 14 16.57 -33.69 -5.29
N ILE A 15 17.53 -32.77 -5.36
CA ILE A 15 17.42 -31.45 -4.74
C ILE A 15 16.30 -30.75 -5.50
N LYS A 16 15.06 -30.86 -5.00
CA LYS A 16 13.98 -29.97 -5.39
C LYS A 16 14.45 -28.57 -5.03
N GLY A 17 14.78 -27.77 -6.04
CA GLY A 17 15.06 -26.36 -5.86
C GLY A 17 13.90 -25.74 -5.08
N TYR A 18 14.22 -25.18 -3.91
CA TYR A 18 13.29 -24.32 -3.20
C TYR A 18 12.98 -23.14 -4.11
N PRO A 19 11.71 -22.77 -4.32
CA PRO A 19 11.40 -21.52 -4.99
C PRO A 19 12.02 -20.39 -4.16
N ALA A 20 12.78 -19.53 -4.83
CA ALA A 20 13.29 -18.29 -4.23
C ALA A 20 12.10 -17.51 -3.65
N MET A 21 12.25 -17.08 -2.40
CA MET A 21 11.29 -16.23 -1.70
C MET A 21 10.93 -15.02 -2.57
N ALA A 22 9.65 -14.83 -2.87
CA ALA A 22 9.16 -13.67 -3.61
C ALA A 22 9.50 -12.37 -2.85
N GLU A 23 9.86 -11.32 -3.59
CA GLU A 23 10.40 -10.09 -3.03
C GLU A 23 9.42 -9.40 -2.06
N LYS A 24 9.96 -8.94 -0.93
CA LYS A 24 9.24 -8.27 0.16
C LYS A 24 8.77 -6.85 -0.20
N TYR A 25 9.21 -6.30 -1.33
CA TYR A 25 9.03 -4.90 -1.69
C TYR A 25 8.47 -4.77 -3.11
N GLU A 26 7.59 -3.80 -3.32
CA GLU A 26 7.08 -3.38 -4.62
C GLU A 26 7.74 -2.06 -5.06
N ILE A 27 7.67 -1.76 -6.37
CA ILE A 27 8.31 -0.58 -6.96
C ILE A 27 7.25 0.36 -7.55
N ALA A 28 7.32 1.63 -7.18
CA ALA A 28 6.59 2.72 -7.83
C ALA A 28 7.58 3.66 -8.54
N THR A 29 7.21 4.23 -9.69
CA THR A 29 8.09 5.16 -10.42
C THR A 29 7.37 6.46 -10.76
N PHE A 30 7.93 7.57 -10.29
CA PHE A 30 7.33 8.89 -10.40
C PHE A 30 8.35 9.91 -10.90
N ALA A 31 7.92 10.80 -11.80
CA ALA A 31 8.63 12.02 -12.14
C ALA A 31 7.83 13.22 -11.63
N GLY A 32 8.50 14.13 -10.92
CA GLY A 32 7.83 15.24 -10.23
C GLY A 32 8.69 16.50 -10.16
N GLY A 33 9.49 16.75 -11.20
CA GLY A 33 10.51 17.81 -11.23
C GLY A 33 11.87 17.30 -10.79
N CYS A 34 12.68 18.18 -10.19
CA CYS A 34 13.98 17.81 -9.64
C CYS A 34 13.89 16.60 -8.70
N PHE A 35 14.61 15.51 -9.02
CA PHE A 35 14.49 14.27 -8.26
C PHE A 35 15.01 14.39 -6.83
N TRP A 36 15.91 15.35 -6.52
CA TRP A 36 16.38 15.57 -5.14
C TRP A 36 15.23 15.95 -4.22
N CYS A 37 14.27 16.72 -4.74
CA CYS A 37 13.08 17.10 -4.00
C CYS A 37 12.18 15.88 -3.77
N THR A 38 11.88 15.14 -4.84
CA THR A 38 10.95 14.01 -4.75
C THR A 38 11.53 12.85 -3.95
N GLU A 39 12.84 12.57 -4.07
CA GLU A 39 13.57 11.61 -3.22
C GLU A 39 13.38 11.96 -1.75
N SER A 40 13.74 13.19 -1.36
CA SER A 40 13.54 13.70 0.02
C SER A 40 12.10 13.57 0.52
N ASP A 41 11.12 13.78 -0.36
CA ASP A 41 9.71 13.77 0.04
C ASP A 41 9.19 12.35 0.25
N PHE A 42 9.67 11.38 -0.53
CA PHE A 42 9.27 9.97 -0.43
C PHE A 42 10.03 9.17 0.63
N GLU A 43 11.32 9.45 0.86
CA GLU A 43 12.11 8.72 1.87
C GLU A 43 11.60 8.91 3.31
N LYS A 44 10.81 9.96 3.55
CA LYS A 44 10.21 10.23 4.86
C LYS A 44 8.98 9.35 5.16
N ILE A 45 8.47 8.62 4.17
CA ILE A 45 7.23 7.85 4.28
C ILE A 45 7.51 6.52 5.00
N ASN A 46 6.75 6.23 6.06
CA ASN A 46 6.84 4.94 6.73
C ASN A 46 6.42 3.83 5.76
N GLY A 47 7.21 2.75 5.68
CA GLY A 47 7.00 1.68 4.70
C GLY A 47 7.78 1.85 3.39
N VAL A 48 8.35 3.03 3.12
CA VAL A 48 9.34 3.19 2.05
C VAL A 48 10.69 2.70 2.56
N LYS A 49 11.27 1.74 1.81
CA LYS A 49 12.55 1.10 2.13
C LYS A 49 13.73 1.90 1.59
N GLU A 50 13.63 2.31 0.33
CA GLU A 50 14.63 3.10 -0.38
C GLU A 50 13.98 3.89 -1.51
N VAL A 51 14.59 5.01 -1.87
CA VAL A 51 14.20 5.80 -3.05
C VAL A 51 15.44 6.05 -3.87
N ILE A 52 15.41 5.66 -5.14
CA ILE A 52 16.55 5.78 -6.06
C ILE A 52 16.25 6.90 -7.04
N SER A 53 17.11 7.90 -7.12
CA SER A 53 17.05 8.97 -8.11
C SER A 53 17.57 8.49 -9.47
N GLY A 54 16.94 8.90 -10.58
CA GLY A 54 17.36 8.46 -11.91
C GLY A 54 16.56 9.05 -13.07
N TYR A 55 16.65 8.37 -14.21
CA TYR A 55 16.13 8.82 -15.50
C TYR A 55 15.25 7.75 -16.15
N THR A 56 14.11 8.16 -16.71
CA THR A 56 13.19 7.27 -17.44
C THR A 56 12.34 8.04 -18.45
N GLY A 57 11.60 7.31 -19.29
CA GLY A 57 10.63 7.85 -20.25
C GLY A 57 11.25 8.45 -21.52
N GLY A 58 12.57 8.36 -21.68
CA GLY A 58 13.30 8.77 -22.87
C GLY A 58 13.83 7.60 -23.70
N GLN A 59 14.43 7.94 -24.84
CA GLN A 59 14.88 6.95 -25.83
C GLN A 59 16.39 6.70 -25.79
N LYS A 60 17.16 7.62 -25.21
CA LYS A 60 18.61 7.48 -25.16
C LYS A 60 19.02 6.36 -24.20
N PRO A 61 19.82 5.36 -24.63
CA PRO A 61 20.38 4.38 -23.71
C PRO A 61 21.46 4.99 -22.83
N ASP A 62 21.52 4.54 -21.58
CA ASP A 62 22.55 4.87 -20.58
C ASP A 62 22.88 6.37 -20.52
N PRO A 63 21.88 7.25 -20.28
CA PRO A 63 22.07 8.68 -20.28
C PRO A 63 22.84 9.16 -19.04
N THR A 64 23.66 10.20 -19.20
CA THR A 64 24.31 10.94 -18.10
C THR A 64 23.47 12.13 -17.65
N TYR A 65 23.72 12.64 -16.44
CA TYR A 65 23.06 13.86 -15.97
C TYR A 65 23.24 15.04 -16.93
N GLU A 66 24.44 15.24 -17.48
CA GLU A 66 24.72 16.32 -18.43
C GLU A 66 23.82 16.23 -19.67
N GLU A 67 23.58 15.01 -20.16
CA GLU A 67 22.74 14.80 -21.33
C GLU A 67 21.26 14.98 -21.00
N VAL A 68 20.79 14.47 -19.86
CA VAL A 68 19.38 14.62 -19.44
C VAL A 68 19.05 16.08 -19.13
N SER A 69 19.95 16.79 -18.44
CA SER A 69 19.77 18.20 -18.07
C SER A 69 19.69 19.13 -19.29
N MET A 70 20.26 18.74 -20.44
CA MET A 70 20.10 19.43 -21.73
C MET A 70 18.70 19.26 -22.36
N GLY A 71 17.92 18.27 -21.92
CA GLY A 71 16.52 18.06 -22.32
C GLY A 71 16.30 17.39 -23.68
N ASN A 72 17.35 16.92 -24.36
CA ASN A 72 17.27 16.32 -25.70
C ASN A 72 17.21 14.77 -25.71
N THR A 73 17.31 14.12 -24.55
CA THR A 73 17.30 12.64 -24.44
C THR A 73 15.89 12.04 -24.41
N GLY A 74 14.88 12.89 -24.16
CA GLY A 74 13.50 12.49 -23.86
C GLY A 74 13.28 12.00 -22.43
N HIS A 75 14.36 11.73 -21.69
CA HIS A 75 14.25 11.29 -20.29
C HIS A 75 13.76 12.42 -19.40
N THR A 76 13.11 12.04 -18.31
CA THR A 76 12.82 12.91 -17.18
C THR A 76 13.57 12.43 -15.96
N GLU A 77 13.92 13.39 -15.10
CA GLU A 77 14.26 13.12 -13.72
C GLU A 77 13.08 12.43 -13.04
N ALA A 78 13.37 11.29 -12.40
CA ALA A 78 12.40 10.42 -11.77
C ALA A 78 12.99 9.73 -10.55
N ILE A 79 12.12 9.11 -9.76
CA ILE A 79 12.48 8.27 -8.64
C ILE A 79 11.89 6.87 -8.79
N GLN A 80 12.62 5.85 -8.35
CA GLN A 80 12.08 4.53 -8.02
C GLN A 80 11.91 4.42 -6.52
N VAL A 81 10.67 4.25 -6.07
CA VAL A 81 10.30 4.08 -4.66
C VAL A 81 10.09 2.61 -4.41
N HIS A 82 10.95 2.02 -3.58
CA HIS A 82 10.81 0.63 -3.14
C HIS A 82 10.06 0.65 -1.81
N TYR A 83 8.88 0.04 -1.76
CA TYR A 83 7.98 0.14 -0.62
C TYR A 83 7.46 -1.22 -0.18
N ASP A 84 7.19 -1.36 1.12
CA ASP A 84 6.53 -2.53 1.69
C ASP A 84 5.01 -2.35 1.55
N PRO A 85 4.34 -3.11 0.66
CA PRO A 85 2.89 -2.99 0.46
C PRO A 85 2.08 -3.38 1.72
N GLY A 86 2.70 -4.04 2.70
CA GLY A 86 2.11 -4.30 4.02
C GLY A 86 2.13 -3.10 4.96
N VAL A 87 2.89 -2.05 4.65
CA VAL A 87 3.04 -0.84 5.49
C VAL A 87 2.52 0.42 4.79
N VAL A 88 2.73 0.56 3.48
CA VAL A 88 2.25 1.70 2.68
C VAL A 88 1.72 1.22 1.33
N THR A 89 0.54 1.69 0.94
CA THR A 89 -0.09 1.30 -0.34
C THR A 89 0.36 2.19 -1.49
N TYR A 90 0.25 1.68 -2.73
CA TYR A 90 0.52 2.49 -3.93
C TYR A 90 -0.42 3.71 -4.03
N LYS A 91 -1.69 3.58 -3.60
CA LYS A 91 -2.62 4.72 -3.48
C LYS A 91 -2.10 5.81 -2.55
N ALA A 92 -1.56 5.45 -1.38
CA ALA A 92 -0.97 6.41 -0.46
C ALA A 92 0.24 7.13 -1.09
N LEU A 93 1.08 6.39 -1.84
CA LEU A 93 2.18 6.97 -2.60
C LEU A 93 1.69 7.95 -3.70
N LEU A 94 0.59 7.63 -4.39
CA LEU A 94 -0.05 8.52 -5.36
C LEU A 94 -0.58 9.80 -4.69
N GLU A 95 -1.20 9.70 -3.52
CA GLU A 95 -1.68 10.87 -2.77
C GLU A 95 -0.53 11.80 -2.37
N VAL A 96 0.60 11.22 -1.91
CA VAL A 96 1.81 12.00 -1.65
C VAL A 96 2.30 12.63 -2.94
N PHE A 97 2.41 11.87 -4.03
CA PHE A 97 2.86 12.36 -5.33
C PHE A 97 2.07 13.59 -5.78
N TRP A 98 0.73 13.50 -5.83
CA TRP A 98 -0.14 14.59 -6.25
C TRP A 98 0.02 15.84 -5.39
N ARG A 99 0.31 15.67 -4.10
CA ARG A 99 0.54 16.77 -3.16
C ARG A 99 1.92 17.40 -3.26
N GLN A 100 2.88 16.78 -3.95
CA GLN A 100 4.26 17.29 -4.08
C GLN A 100 4.54 17.95 -5.43
N ILE A 101 3.59 17.93 -6.37
CA ILE A 101 3.76 18.46 -7.73
C ILE A 101 2.71 19.54 -8.06
N ASN A 102 2.95 20.27 -9.14
CA ASN A 102 1.92 20.99 -9.88
C ASN A 102 1.44 20.12 -11.06
N PRO A 103 0.30 19.42 -10.94
CA PRO A 103 -0.17 18.47 -11.94
C PRO A 103 -0.83 19.14 -13.16
N THR A 104 -0.88 20.49 -13.17
CA THR A 104 -1.46 21.30 -14.25
C THR A 104 -0.40 21.96 -15.13
N ASP A 105 0.89 21.72 -14.85
CA ASP A 105 2.01 22.34 -15.55
C ASP A 105 2.68 21.36 -16.53
N PRO A 106 2.52 21.56 -17.84
CA PRO A 106 3.16 20.70 -18.85
C PRO A 106 4.61 21.08 -19.13
N GLY A 107 5.11 22.22 -18.63
CA GLY A 107 6.41 22.78 -19.02
C GLY A 107 7.56 22.53 -18.04
N GLY A 108 7.36 21.66 -17.05
CA GLY A 108 8.28 21.40 -15.95
C GLY A 108 7.61 21.62 -14.60
N GLN A 109 8.39 21.64 -13.52
CA GLN A 109 7.90 21.80 -12.16
C GLN A 109 8.60 22.98 -11.49
N PHE A 110 7.80 23.98 -11.12
CA PHE A 110 8.25 25.19 -10.42
C PHE A 110 9.36 25.91 -11.20
N VAL A 111 10.51 26.20 -10.59
CA VAL A 111 11.67 26.80 -11.29
C VAL A 111 12.34 25.85 -12.28
N ASP A 112 12.16 24.53 -12.12
CA ASP A 112 12.79 23.54 -12.98
C ASP A 112 11.95 23.40 -14.26
N ARG A 113 12.44 23.94 -15.38
CA ARG A 113 11.71 24.01 -16.65
C ARG A 113 12.34 23.09 -17.70
N GLY A 114 11.50 22.48 -18.52
CA GLY A 114 11.90 21.56 -19.58
C GLY A 114 11.26 20.18 -19.44
N SER A 115 11.34 19.39 -20.51
CA SER A 115 10.78 18.03 -20.57
C SER A 115 11.41 17.07 -19.56
N GLN A 116 12.65 17.36 -19.15
CA GLN A 116 13.39 16.61 -18.16
C GLN A 116 12.90 16.81 -16.72
N TYR A 117 12.02 17.79 -16.49
CA TYR A 117 11.40 18.08 -15.20
C TYR A 117 9.88 17.94 -15.23
N ARG A 118 9.33 17.24 -16.22
CA ARG A 118 7.88 17.03 -16.33
C ARG A 118 7.36 16.18 -15.16
N SER A 119 6.07 16.31 -14.88
CA SER A 119 5.40 15.33 -14.00
C SER A 119 4.94 14.13 -14.83
N GLU A 120 5.12 12.91 -14.31
CA GLU A 120 4.67 11.67 -14.97
C GLU A 120 4.59 10.51 -13.96
N ILE A 121 3.61 9.62 -14.13
CA ILE A 121 3.50 8.36 -13.38
C ILE A 121 3.79 7.21 -14.33
N PHE A 122 4.79 6.38 -13.99
CA PHE A 122 5.17 5.21 -14.78
C PHE A 122 4.69 3.94 -14.09
N TYR A 123 3.63 3.31 -14.63
CA TYR A 123 3.05 2.11 -14.01
C TYR A 123 3.81 0.83 -14.40
N HIS A 124 4.07 -0.03 -13.42
CA HIS A 124 4.72 -1.33 -13.59
C HIS A 124 3.70 -2.45 -13.84
N THR A 125 2.49 -2.31 -13.31
CA THR A 125 1.42 -3.31 -13.40
C THR A 125 0.10 -2.68 -13.85
N GLU A 126 -0.83 -3.51 -14.32
CA GLU A 126 -2.17 -3.03 -14.67
C GLU A 126 -2.91 -2.52 -13.42
N ILE A 127 -2.65 -3.10 -12.23
CA ILE A 127 -3.20 -2.59 -10.96
C ILE A 127 -2.73 -1.16 -10.70
N GLN A 128 -1.42 -0.90 -10.79
CA GLN A 128 -0.88 0.46 -10.63
C GLN A 128 -1.45 1.43 -11.65
N LYS A 129 -1.67 1.00 -12.89
CA LYS A 129 -2.32 1.84 -13.92
C LYS A 129 -3.75 2.21 -13.52
N GLN A 130 -4.56 1.24 -13.08
CA GLN A 130 -5.93 1.50 -12.67
C GLN A 130 -5.99 2.41 -11.43
N GLU A 131 -5.13 2.21 -10.44
CA GLU A 131 -5.04 3.06 -9.25
C GLU A 131 -4.56 4.48 -9.59
N ALA A 132 -3.57 4.62 -10.47
CA ALA A 132 -3.11 5.92 -10.95
C ALA A 132 -4.22 6.68 -11.69
N LEU A 133 -4.95 6.01 -12.59
CA LEU A 133 -6.08 6.60 -13.31
C LEU A 133 -7.21 7.01 -12.35
N ALA A 134 -7.56 6.15 -11.40
CA ALA A 134 -8.57 6.45 -10.38
C ALA A 134 -8.16 7.66 -9.52
N SER A 135 -6.89 7.72 -9.08
CA SER A 135 -6.37 8.83 -8.28
C SER A 135 -6.38 10.16 -9.06
N LYS A 136 -6.04 10.14 -10.36
CA LYS A 136 -6.12 11.30 -11.24
C LYS A 136 -7.57 11.80 -11.37
N THR A 137 -8.51 10.89 -11.63
CA THR A 137 -9.94 11.24 -11.68
C THR A 137 -10.46 11.77 -10.35
N ALA A 138 -10.02 11.22 -9.22
CA ALA A 138 -10.37 11.74 -7.90
C ALA A 138 -9.83 13.16 -7.69
N LEU A 139 -8.59 13.43 -8.10
CA LEU A 139 -7.98 14.75 -8.03
C LEU A 139 -8.74 15.78 -8.88
N GLU A 140 -9.12 15.42 -10.11
CA GLU A 140 -9.94 16.27 -10.99
C GLU A 140 -11.31 16.58 -10.35
N LYS A 141 -11.96 15.58 -9.76
CA LYS A 141 -13.25 15.75 -9.07
C LYS A 141 -13.16 16.61 -7.82
N SER A 142 -12.01 16.63 -7.13
CA SER A 142 -11.82 17.43 -5.92
C SER A 142 -11.83 18.94 -6.18
N ARG A 143 -11.62 19.35 -7.44
CA ARG A 143 -11.55 20.76 -7.86
C ARG A 143 -10.53 21.60 -7.08
N VAL A 144 -9.49 20.96 -6.54
CA VAL A 144 -8.33 21.67 -5.96
C VAL A 144 -7.60 22.49 -7.04
N PHE A 145 -7.65 22.02 -8.29
CA PHE A 145 -7.06 22.68 -9.44
C PHE A 145 -8.15 23.14 -10.42
N ASP A 146 -8.14 24.42 -10.79
CA ASP A 146 -9.03 24.98 -11.81
C ASP A 146 -8.64 24.57 -13.23
N LYS A 147 -7.38 24.16 -13.42
CA LYS A 147 -6.83 23.72 -14.71
C LYS A 147 -6.86 22.20 -14.83
N PRO A 148 -6.97 21.65 -16.06
CA PRO A 148 -6.91 20.22 -16.28
C PRO A 148 -5.62 19.58 -15.75
N ILE A 149 -5.72 18.34 -15.28
CA ILE A 149 -4.57 17.54 -14.84
C ILE A 149 -3.86 16.97 -16.07
N VAL A 150 -2.67 17.49 -16.36
CA VAL A 150 -1.88 17.17 -17.56
C VAL A 150 -0.80 16.11 -17.31
N THR A 151 -0.59 15.70 -16.05
CA THR A 151 0.35 14.63 -15.71
C THR A 151 -0.01 13.32 -16.44
N PRO A 152 0.90 12.77 -17.28
CA PRO A 152 0.69 11.51 -17.97
C PRO A 152 0.79 10.30 -17.04
N ILE A 153 0.11 9.22 -17.42
CA ILE A 153 0.20 7.91 -16.80
C ILE A 153 0.60 6.93 -17.91
N THR A 154 1.86 6.53 -17.93
CA THR A 154 2.46 5.76 -19.03
C THR A 154 3.07 4.46 -18.52
N LYS A 155 3.23 3.48 -19.42
CA LYS A 155 3.82 2.20 -19.05
C LYS A 155 5.29 2.40 -18.70
N PHE A 156 5.73 1.85 -17.59
CA PHE A 156 7.15 1.79 -17.27
C PHE A 156 7.88 0.89 -18.28
N GLU A 157 9.02 1.38 -18.79
CA GLU A 157 9.88 0.63 -19.71
C GLU A 157 11.24 0.32 -19.11
N LYS A 158 12.03 1.37 -18.80
CA LYS A 158 13.39 1.21 -18.26
C LYS A 158 13.77 2.39 -17.39
N PHE A 159 14.50 2.12 -16.31
CA PHE A 159 15.06 3.12 -15.41
C PHE A 159 16.58 3.08 -15.47
N TYR A 160 17.19 4.26 -15.45
CA TYR A 160 18.64 4.44 -15.35
C TYR A 160 18.93 5.17 -14.04
N PRO A 161 19.52 4.51 -13.03
CA PRO A 161 19.95 5.20 -11.81
C PRO A 161 20.87 6.37 -12.14
N ALA A 162 20.63 7.52 -11.52
CA ALA A 162 21.52 8.67 -11.59
C ALA A 162 22.82 8.36 -10.85
N GLU A 163 23.86 9.13 -11.16
CA GLU A 163 25.18 9.02 -10.55
C GLU A 163 25.12 9.13 -9.02
N ASP A 164 26.05 8.47 -8.31
CA ASP A 164 26.04 8.36 -6.83
C ASP A 164 25.99 9.70 -6.07
N TYR A 165 26.45 10.78 -6.70
CA TYR A 165 26.40 12.12 -6.11
C TYR A 165 24.99 12.73 -6.11
N HIS A 166 24.07 12.22 -6.94
CA HIS A 166 22.67 12.60 -6.97
C HIS A 166 21.83 11.85 -5.92
N GLN A 167 22.21 10.63 -5.57
CA GLN A 167 21.53 9.83 -4.55
C GLN A 167 21.69 10.48 -3.18
N ASP A 168 20.62 10.54 -2.38
CA ASP A 168 20.61 11.15 -1.05
C ASP A 168 21.13 12.60 -1.02
N TYR A 169 20.98 13.36 -2.11
CA TYR A 169 21.62 14.67 -2.23
C TYR A 169 21.20 15.61 -1.09
N TYR A 170 19.94 15.52 -0.65
CA TYR A 170 19.44 16.33 0.46
C TYR A 170 20.07 15.99 1.81
N LYS A 171 20.54 14.75 2.01
CA LYS A 171 21.29 14.33 3.20
C LYS A 171 22.76 14.74 3.08
N LYS A 172 23.39 14.44 1.94
CA LYS A 172 24.82 14.68 1.67
C LYS A 172 25.15 16.18 1.56
N ASN A 173 24.23 16.99 1.01
CA ASN A 173 24.41 18.41 0.71
C ASN A 173 23.30 19.29 1.32
N SER A 174 22.91 19.01 2.57
CA SER A 174 21.74 19.61 3.24
C SER A 174 21.62 21.14 3.10
N ASN A 175 22.71 21.90 3.29
CA ASN A 175 22.65 23.36 3.17
C ASN A 175 22.33 23.83 1.74
N ARG A 176 22.99 23.22 0.73
CA ARG A 176 22.77 23.56 -0.69
C ARG A 176 21.37 23.15 -1.13
N TYR A 177 20.95 21.95 -0.74
CA TYR A 177 19.61 21.46 -0.99
C TYR A 177 18.54 22.36 -0.34
N THR A 178 18.71 22.75 0.92
CA THR A 178 17.74 23.61 1.62
C THR A 178 17.60 24.97 0.93
N TYR A 179 18.71 25.59 0.52
CA TYR A 179 18.68 26.84 -0.24
C TYR A 179 17.97 26.68 -1.58
N TYR A 180 18.27 25.61 -2.31
CA TYR A 180 17.63 25.27 -3.57
C TYR A 180 16.11 25.03 -3.41
N ARG A 181 15.70 24.17 -2.48
CA ARG A 181 14.28 23.84 -2.21
C ARG A 181 13.49 25.10 -1.86
N TRP A 182 14.04 25.95 -0.99
CA TRP A 182 13.43 27.24 -0.64
C TRP A 182 13.28 28.18 -1.85
N GLY A 183 14.32 28.27 -2.68
CA GLY A 183 14.33 29.08 -3.90
C GLY A 183 13.46 28.53 -5.02
N SER A 184 13.13 27.24 -5.00
CA SER A 184 12.41 26.57 -6.08
C SER A 184 10.96 27.05 -6.26
N GLY A 185 10.37 27.64 -5.22
CA GLY A 185 8.94 27.99 -5.22
C GLY A 185 8.00 26.80 -5.03
N ARG A 186 8.52 25.56 -4.95
CA ARG A 186 7.73 24.34 -4.68
C ARG A 186 6.93 24.48 -3.40
N ASP A 187 7.59 24.72 -2.26
CA ASP A 187 6.91 24.78 -0.95
C ASP A 187 5.88 25.91 -0.88
N LYS A 188 6.16 27.06 -1.51
CA LYS A 188 5.21 28.18 -1.59
C LYS A 188 3.94 27.79 -2.37
N PHE A 189 4.10 27.07 -3.48
CA PHE A 189 2.98 26.54 -4.24
C PHE A 189 2.21 25.50 -3.44
N LEU A 190 2.91 24.54 -2.82
CA LEU A 190 2.26 23.49 -2.02
C LEU A 190 1.48 24.08 -0.85
N GLU A 191 2.07 25.01 -0.10
CA GLU A 191 1.37 25.70 0.98
C GLU A 191 0.13 26.41 0.44
N LYS A 192 0.26 27.23 -0.61
CA LYS A 192 -0.88 27.97 -1.17
C LYS A 192 -2.01 27.04 -1.61
N THR A 193 -1.69 26.00 -2.36
CA THR A 193 -2.65 25.06 -2.95
C THR A 193 -3.38 24.29 -1.85
N TRP A 194 -2.63 23.66 -0.95
CA TRP A 194 -3.20 22.72 0.00
C TRP A 194 -3.78 23.39 1.25
N LYS A 195 -3.25 24.55 1.67
CA LYS A 195 -3.84 25.35 2.76
C LYS A 195 -5.21 25.89 2.39
N THR A 196 -5.37 26.35 1.14
CA THR A 196 -6.65 26.86 0.60
C THR A 196 -7.65 25.73 0.36
N ALA A 197 -7.18 24.55 -0.04
CA ALA A 197 -7.99 23.34 -0.15
C ALA A 197 -8.47 22.78 1.21
N GLY A 198 -8.10 23.41 2.33
CA GLY A 198 -8.36 22.93 3.67
C GLY A 198 -7.41 21.78 4.01
N THR A 199 -6.22 22.09 4.51
CA THR A 199 -5.32 21.06 5.04
C THR A 199 -5.89 20.51 6.35
N GLY A 200 -6.53 19.35 6.29
CA GLY A 200 -6.26 18.33 7.30
C GLY A 200 -4.74 18.16 7.36
N ASN A 201 -4.15 18.43 8.52
CA ASN A 201 -2.72 18.43 8.75
C ASN A 201 -2.05 17.16 8.19
N LEU A 202 -0.81 17.31 7.71
CA LEU A 202 0.12 16.22 7.37
C LEU A 202 0.45 15.27 8.56
N SER A 203 -0.18 15.43 9.72
CA SER A 203 -0.26 14.39 10.76
C SER A 203 -1.22 13.27 10.40
N THR A 204 -2.12 13.47 9.44
CA THR A 204 -3.13 12.50 9.03
C THR A 204 -2.60 11.51 7.97
N ALA A 205 -1.61 11.89 7.16
CA ALA A 205 -0.95 10.97 6.21
C ALA A 205 -0.09 9.89 6.91
N MET A 206 0.12 10.00 8.23
CA MET A 206 0.71 8.94 9.06
C MET A 206 -0.25 8.44 10.17
N LYS A 207 -1.55 8.80 10.11
CA LYS A 207 -2.56 8.32 11.08
C LYS A 207 -3.94 7.97 10.54
N GLU A 208 -4.24 8.19 9.27
CA GLU A 208 -5.48 7.70 8.65
C GLU A 208 -5.11 7.17 7.27
N GLY A 209 -4.66 5.92 7.22
CA GLY A 209 -4.37 5.24 5.96
C GLY A 209 -5.63 4.76 5.25
N GLY A 210 -5.48 4.59 3.94
CA GLY A 210 -6.29 3.78 3.04
C GLY A 210 -7.76 4.17 2.88
N ASP A 211 -8.07 4.83 1.77
CA ASP A 211 -9.32 4.68 1.01
C ASP A 211 -10.62 4.51 1.85
N SER A 212 -10.92 5.49 2.73
CA SER A 212 -12.21 5.60 3.42
C SER A 212 -13.31 6.20 2.54
N GLY A 213 -13.30 5.87 1.23
CA GLY A 213 -14.19 6.45 0.23
C GLY A 213 -15.67 6.08 0.33
N SER A 214 -16.09 5.13 1.17
CA SER A 214 -17.52 4.78 1.30
C SER A 214 -17.97 4.22 2.65
N TRP A 215 -17.08 3.72 3.49
CA TRP A 215 -17.46 3.06 4.74
C TRP A 215 -17.53 4.08 5.88
N LYS A 216 -18.60 4.01 6.68
CA LYS A 216 -18.79 4.87 7.85
C LYS A 216 -19.23 4.03 9.02
N ARG A 217 -18.69 4.30 10.20
CA ARG A 217 -19.20 3.74 11.45
C ARG A 217 -20.61 4.27 11.68
N PRO A 218 -21.63 3.41 11.81
CA PRO A 218 -22.98 3.85 12.17
C PRO A 218 -23.02 4.45 13.59
N GLU A 219 -24.04 5.24 13.88
CA GLU A 219 -24.28 5.73 15.23
C GLU A 219 -24.51 4.58 16.22
N ASN A 220 -24.08 4.75 17.48
CA ASN A 220 -24.13 3.68 18.49
C ASN A 220 -25.54 3.08 18.69
N ALA A 221 -26.59 3.89 18.52
CA ALA A 221 -27.97 3.44 18.60
C ALA A 221 -28.33 2.47 17.45
N GLU A 222 -27.84 2.73 16.24
CA GLU A 222 -28.03 1.85 15.09
C GLU A 222 -27.25 0.55 15.24
N ILE A 223 -26.00 0.62 15.72
CA ILE A 223 -25.17 -0.56 15.99
C ILE A 223 -25.91 -1.48 16.97
N LYS A 224 -26.43 -0.93 18.06
CA LYS A 224 -27.17 -1.69 19.08
C LYS A 224 -28.47 -2.29 18.56
N ALA A 225 -29.12 -1.65 17.59
CA ALA A 225 -30.36 -2.14 16.99
C ALA A 225 -30.14 -3.22 15.93
N LYS A 226 -29.02 -3.15 15.18
CA LYS A 226 -28.71 -4.07 14.07
C LYS A 226 -28.00 -5.35 14.52
N LEU A 227 -27.12 -5.26 15.50
CA LEU A 227 -26.29 -6.39 15.93
C LEU A 227 -27.04 -7.33 16.90
N THR A 228 -26.76 -8.62 16.76
CA THR A 228 -27.13 -9.60 17.79
C THR A 228 -26.35 -9.34 19.09
N PRO A 229 -26.82 -9.86 20.25
CA PRO A 229 -26.10 -9.70 21.51
C PRO A 229 -24.64 -10.18 21.46
N MET A 230 -24.35 -11.27 20.73
CA MET A 230 -22.98 -11.78 20.58
C MET A 230 -22.13 -10.84 19.71
N GLN A 231 -22.66 -10.40 18.57
CA GLN A 231 -21.95 -9.47 17.67
C GLN A 231 -21.67 -8.14 18.37
N TYR A 232 -22.63 -7.61 19.13
CA TYR A 232 -22.43 -6.39 19.92
C TYR A 232 -21.36 -6.60 21.00
N LYS A 233 -21.47 -7.69 21.77
CA LYS A 233 -20.49 -8.02 22.82
C LYS A 233 -19.08 -8.17 22.26
N VAL A 234 -18.92 -8.87 21.13
CA VAL A 234 -17.62 -9.03 20.47
C VAL A 234 -17.11 -7.68 19.98
N THR A 235 -17.85 -7.02 19.10
CA THR A 235 -17.35 -5.82 18.39
C THR A 235 -17.20 -4.59 19.27
N GLN A 236 -18.12 -4.36 20.22
CA GLN A 236 -18.20 -3.12 21.01
C GLN A 236 -17.66 -3.27 22.44
N GLU A 237 -17.68 -4.49 23.00
CA GLU A 237 -17.27 -4.76 24.38
C GLU A 237 -16.01 -5.65 24.48
N ASN A 238 -15.31 -5.84 23.36
CA ASN A 238 -14.09 -6.66 23.26
C ASN A 238 -14.29 -8.11 23.74
N GLY A 239 -15.50 -8.65 23.52
CA GLY A 239 -15.82 -10.03 23.83
C GLY A 239 -15.16 -11.01 22.87
N THR A 240 -15.19 -12.29 23.24
CA THR A 240 -14.73 -13.40 22.39
C THR A 240 -15.84 -14.44 22.31
N GLU A 241 -16.20 -14.85 21.10
CA GLU A 241 -17.19 -15.90 20.88
C GLU A 241 -16.61 -17.30 21.19
N PRO A 242 -17.43 -18.32 21.46
CA PRO A 242 -16.91 -19.65 21.76
C PRO A 242 -16.25 -20.33 20.55
N PRO A 243 -15.15 -21.09 20.75
CA PRO A 243 -14.49 -21.83 19.67
C PRO A 243 -15.41 -22.91 19.12
N PHE A 244 -15.33 -23.16 17.80
CA PHE A 244 -16.11 -24.15 17.04
C PHE A 244 -17.64 -24.00 17.12
N LYS A 245 -18.14 -22.94 17.75
CA LYS A 245 -19.57 -22.62 17.86
C LYS A 245 -19.82 -21.23 17.29
N ASN A 246 -19.33 -21.03 16.08
CA ASN A 246 -19.45 -19.79 15.33
C ASN A 246 -19.65 -20.09 13.85
N GLU A 247 -19.99 -19.07 13.06
CA GLU A 247 -20.47 -19.26 11.69
C GLU A 247 -19.36 -19.54 10.68
N TYR A 248 -18.15 -19.03 10.90
CA TYR A 248 -17.11 -19.00 9.86
C TYR A 248 -15.86 -19.81 10.16
N TRP A 249 -15.76 -20.52 11.29
CA TRP A 249 -14.57 -21.34 11.58
C TRP A 249 -14.27 -22.34 10.46
N ASP A 250 -15.28 -23.06 9.95
CA ASP A 250 -15.14 -24.08 8.89
C ASP A 250 -15.50 -23.59 7.49
N ASN A 251 -15.95 -22.35 7.32
CA ASN A 251 -16.31 -21.81 6.01
C ASN A 251 -15.13 -21.88 5.01
N LYS A 252 -15.39 -22.43 3.81
CA LYS A 252 -14.43 -22.59 2.69
C LYS A 252 -14.92 -21.98 1.36
N ILE A 253 -16.04 -21.25 1.38
CA ILE A 253 -16.62 -20.65 0.17
C ILE A 253 -15.73 -19.49 -0.30
N GLU A 254 -15.59 -19.32 -1.62
CA GLU A 254 -14.86 -18.19 -2.19
C GLU A 254 -15.63 -16.89 -1.98
N GLY A 255 -14.91 -15.82 -1.60
CA GLY A 255 -15.51 -14.55 -1.19
C GLY A 255 -14.66 -13.80 -0.17
N ILE A 256 -15.19 -12.69 0.34
CA ILE A 256 -14.52 -11.83 1.32
C ILE A 256 -15.30 -11.78 2.64
N TYR A 257 -14.60 -11.44 3.71
CA TYR A 257 -15.17 -11.13 5.01
C TYR A 257 -15.07 -9.64 5.25
N VAL A 258 -16.20 -8.99 5.51
CA VAL A 258 -16.29 -7.56 5.79
C VAL A 258 -16.62 -7.32 7.26
N ASP A 259 -16.29 -6.15 7.79
CA ASP A 259 -16.72 -5.72 9.12
C ASP A 259 -18.25 -5.69 9.19
N ILE A 260 -18.81 -6.38 10.17
CA ILE A 260 -20.27 -6.43 10.35
C ILE A 260 -20.87 -5.06 10.70
N VAL A 261 -20.06 -4.14 11.23
CA VAL A 261 -20.50 -2.80 11.67
C VAL A 261 -20.44 -1.79 10.52
N SER A 262 -19.29 -1.65 9.87
CA SER A 262 -19.05 -0.62 8.86
C SER A 262 -19.22 -1.11 7.41
N GLY A 263 -19.15 -2.42 7.18
CA GLY A 263 -19.09 -3.02 5.86
C GLY A 263 -17.71 -2.93 5.19
N GLU A 264 -16.68 -2.42 5.89
CA GLU A 264 -15.34 -2.32 5.33
C GLU A 264 -14.72 -3.72 5.09
N PRO A 265 -14.09 -3.98 3.93
CA PRO A 265 -13.49 -5.29 3.62
C PRO A 265 -12.30 -5.62 4.51
N LEU A 266 -12.30 -6.78 5.20
CA LEU A 266 -11.25 -7.11 6.17
C LEU A 266 -10.35 -8.26 5.73
N PHE A 267 -10.92 -9.36 5.25
CA PHE A 267 -10.16 -10.58 4.92
C PHE A 267 -10.67 -11.27 3.65
N SER A 268 -9.79 -11.99 2.96
CA SER A 268 -10.14 -12.85 1.83
C SER A 268 -10.20 -14.32 2.25
N SER A 269 -11.13 -15.08 1.67
CA SER A 269 -11.13 -16.54 1.78
C SER A 269 -9.86 -17.18 1.20
N LYS A 270 -9.14 -16.53 0.27
CA LYS A 270 -7.84 -17.02 -0.24
C LYS A 270 -6.74 -17.05 0.83
N ASP A 271 -6.85 -16.16 1.82
CA ASP A 271 -5.90 -16.04 2.94
C ASP A 271 -6.40 -16.77 4.20
N LYS A 272 -7.59 -17.36 4.16
CA LYS A 272 -8.17 -18.16 5.25
C LYS A 272 -7.55 -19.55 5.27
N PHE A 273 -7.15 -20.01 6.45
CA PHE A 273 -6.63 -21.36 6.65
C PHE A 273 -7.24 -22.03 7.88
N ASP A 274 -7.08 -23.36 7.96
CA ASP A 274 -7.48 -24.12 9.14
C ASP A 274 -6.34 -24.12 10.16
N SER A 275 -6.55 -23.41 11.27
CA SER A 275 -5.60 -23.32 12.38
C SER A 275 -5.85 -24.34 13.49
N GLY A 276 -6.99 -25.05 13.46
CA GLY A 276 -7.43 -25.92 14.55
C GLY A 276 -7.81 -25.20 15.86
N THR A 277 -7.86 -23.86 15.90
CA THR A 277 -8.19 -23.13 17.14
C THR A 277 -9.69 -22.99 17.39
N GLY A 278 -10.52 -23.17 16.35
CA GLY A 278 -11.96 -23.03 16.42
C GLY A 278 -12.50 -21.63 16.09
N TRP A 279 -11.65 -20.72 15.63
CA TRP A 279 -12.04 -19.42 15.07
C TRP A 279 -11.50 -19.27 13.65
N PRO A 280 -12.19 -18.52 12.76
CA PRO A 280 -11.66 -18.22 11.43
C PRO A 280 -10.29 -17.56 11.56
N SER A 281 -9.31 -18.11 10.83
CA SER A 281 -7.91 -17.71 10.91
C SER A 281 -7.40 -17.33 9.53
N PHE A 282 -6.69 -16.20 9.45
CA PHE A 282 -6.17 -15.65 8.20
C PHE A 282 -4.68 -15.37 8.29
N THR A 283 -3.97 -15.45 7.16
CA THR A 283 -2.52 -15.17 7.10
C THR A 283 -2.20 -13.69 6.99
N LYS A 284 -3.12 -12.90 6.43
CA LYS A 284 -3.03 -11.44 6.24
C LYS A 284 -4.42 -10.80 6.07
N PRO A 285 -4.56 -9.50 6.34
CA PRO A 285 -5.74 -8.73 5.94
C PRO A 285 -5.84 -8.61 4.41
N LEU A 286 -7.08 -8.41 3.92
CA LEU A 286 -7.37 -8.13 2.51
C LEU A 286 -6.76 -6.78 2.09
N GLU A 287 -6.95 -5.77 2.94
CA GLU A 287 -6.36 -4.44 2.81
C GLU A 287 -5.73 -4.10 4.17
N PRO A 288 -4.40 -3.96 4.29
CA PRO A 288 -3.73 -3.67 5.56
C PRO A 288 -4.28 -2.42 6.26
N ASP A 289 -4.72 -1.43 5.48
CA ASP A 289 -5.29 -0.20 6.00
C ASP A 289 -6.67 -0.36 6.65
N HIS A 290 -7.41 -1.44 6.40
CA HIS A 290 -8.72 -1.63 7.04
C HIS A 290 -8.60 -2.26 8.45
N VAL A 291 -7.38 -2.59 8.88
CA VAL A 291 -7.11 -3.22 10.17
C VAL A 291 -6.19 -2.33 11.01
N VAL A 292 -6.43 -2.33 12.32
CA VAL A 292 -5.61 -1.63 13.32
C VAL A 292 -5.14 -2.65 14.36
N GLU A 293 -3.83 -2.71 14.55
CA GLU A 293 -3.18 -3.55 15.54
C GLU A 293 -2.88 -2.73 16.80
N LYS A 294 -3.40 -3.15 17.96
CA LYS A 294 -3.18 -2.50 19.26
C LYS A 294 -2.54 -3.48 20.23
N THR A 295 -1.57 -3.02 21.02
CA THR A 295 -1.02 -3.85 22.10
C THR A 295 -2.08 -4.03 23.20
N ASP A 296 -2.48 -5.28 23.43
CA ASP A 296 -3.38 -5.72 24.49
C ASP A 296 -2.57 -6.32 25.66
N ARG A 297 -2.82 -5.83 26.88
CA ARG A 297 -2.16 -6.30 28.12
C ARG A 297 -3.14 -6.93 29.11
N THR A 298 -4.34 -7.28 28.66
CA THR A 298 -5.36 -7.93 29.49
C THR A 298 -4.94 -9.36 29.85
N LEU A 299 -5.47 -9.88 30.98
CA LEU A 299 -5.22 -11.25 31.46
C LEU A 299 -3.73 -11.61 31.70
N PHE A 300 -2.88 -10.63 32.03
CA PHE A 300 -1.44 -10.80 32.29
C PHE A 300 -0.62 -11.34 31.10
N MET A 301 -1.19 -11.30 29.89
CA MET A 301 -0.51 -11.66 28.64
C MET A 301 -0.33 -10.41 27.78
N VAL A 302 0.75 -10.36 26.99
CA VAL A 302 0.91 -9.35 25.95
C VAL A 302 0.46 -9.99 24.64
N ARG A 303 -0.64 -9.49 24.09
CA ARG A 303 -1.18 -9.91 22.78
C ARG A 303 -1.33 -8.70 21.88
N THR A 304 -1.42 -8.92 20.58
CA THR A 304 -1.77 -7.85 19.64
C THR A 304 -3.25 -7.98 19.32
N GLU A 305 -4.08 -7.07 19.85
CA GLU A 305 -5.49 -6.93 19.48
C GLU A 305 -5.59 -6.44 18.03
N VAL A 306 -6.55 -6.99 17.31
CA VAL A 306 -6.89 -6.63 15.94
C VAL A 306 -8.27 -5.99 15.94
N ARG A 307 -8.37 -4.78 15.37
CA ARG A 307 -9.63 -4.01 15.24
C ARG A 307 -9.86 -3.57 13.80
N SER A 308 -11.11 -3.36 13.41
CA SER A 308 -11.43 -2.73 12.13
C SER A 308 -11.14 -1.23 12.20
N ARG A 309 -10.64 -0.62 11.11
CA ARG A 309 -10.23 0.79 11.12
C ARG A 309 -11.42 1.73 11.17
N THR A 310 -12.35 1.61 10.23
CA THR A 310 -13.52 2.48 10.12
C THR A 310 -14.49 2.19 11.25
N GLY A 311 -14.77 0.90 11.46
CA GLY A 311 -15.76 0.48 12.44
C GLY A 311 -15.28 0.55 13.88
N ASP A 312 -13.97 0.62 14.16
CA ASP A 312 -13.38 0.37 15.50
C ASP A 312 -14.02 -0.87 16.17
N SER A 313 -14.34 -1.90 15.39
CA SER A 313 -14.88 -3.17 15.88
C SER A 313 -13.72 -4.00 16.43
N HIS A 314 -13.83 -4.53 17.65
CA HIS A 314 -12.93 -5.60 18.08
C HIS A 314 -13.13 -6.84 17.20
N LEU A 315 -12.07 -7.27 16.54
CA LEU A 315 -12.09 -8.42 15.62
C LEU A 315 -11.53 -9.66 16.31
N GLY A 316 -10.40 -9.52 17.00
CA GLY A 316 -9.73 -10.63 17.67
C GLY A 316 -8.27 -10.31 17.97
N HIS A 317 -7.37 -11.27 17.71
CA HIS A 317 -5.95 -11.14 18.06
C HIS A 317 -5.04 -11.70 16.95
N LEU A 318 -3.85 -11.10 16.86
CA LEU A 318 -2.76 -11.51 15.98
C LEU A 318 -1.73 -12.32 16.77
N PHE A 319 -1.29 -13.43 16.17
CA PHE A 319 -0.28 -14.35 16.69
C PHE A 319 0.82 -14.60 15.64
N ASP A 320 2.00 -15.00 16.10
CA ASP A 320 3.20 -15.31 15.30
C ASP A 320 3.38 -16.83 15.05
N ASP A 321 2.29 -17.59 15.16
CA ASP A 321 2.21 -19.05 14.98
C ASP A 321 1.49 -19.46 13.67
N GLY A 322 1.44 -18.56 12.70
CA GLY A 322 0.79 -18.79 11.41
C GLY A 322 1.67 -19.55 10.41
N PRO A 323 1.07 -20.03 9.30
CA PRO A 323 1.83 -20.66 8.23
C PRO A 323 2.69 -19.64 7.47
N ALA A 324 3.73 -20.13 6.79
CA ALA A 324 4.49 -19.34 5.82
C ALA A 324 3.58 -18.84 4.68
N PRO A 325 3.87 -17.69 4.04
CA PRO A 325 5.09 -16.89 4.18
C PRO A 325 5.04 -15.82 5.29
N SER A 326 3.85 -15.40 5.74
CA SER A 326 3.76 -14.34 6.75
C SER A 326 4.22 -14.81 8.13
N GLY A 327 3.99 -16.08 8.47
CA GLY A 327 4.17 -16.58 9.84
C GLY A 327 3.12 -16.01 10.81
N LEU A 328 2.14 -15.28 10.29
CA LEU A 328 1.13 -14.57 11.08
C LEU A 328 -0.21 -15.30 11.05
N ARG A 329 -0.90 -15.29 12.18
CA ARG A 329 -2.26 -15.82 12.32
C ARG A 329 -3.17 -14.74 12.91
N TYR A 330 -3.98 -14.16 12.05
CA TYR A 330 -5.10 -13.31 12.43
C TYR A 330 -6.25 -14.21 12.89
N CYS A 331 -6.45 -14.34 14.20
CA CYS A 331 -7.49 -15.16 14.81
C CYS A 331 -8.71 -14.28 15.12
N ILE A 332 -9.77 -14.41 14.32
CA ILE A 332 -10.85 -13.43 14.27
C ILE A 332 -12.16 -14.07 14.74
N ASN A 333 -13.02 -13.29 15.39
CA ASN A 333 -14.37 -13.71 15.76
C ASN A 333 -15.29 -13.62 14.53
N SER A 334 -16.01 -14.68 14.19
CA SER A 334 -17.06 -14.68 13.18
C SER A 334 -18.14 -13.64 13.47
N ALA A 335 -18.49 -13.45 14.75
CA ALA A 335 -19.43 -12.42 15.19
C ALA A 335 -18.99 -10.96 14.91
N SER A 336 -17.74 -10.74 14.48
CA SER A 336 -17.28 -9.43 14.00
C SER A 336 -17.32 -9.29 12.47
N LEU A 337 -17.65 -10.37 11.75
CA LEU A 337 -17.57 -10.47 10.31
C LEU A 337 -18.95 -10.68 9.69
N ARG A 338 -19.07 -10.25 8.44
CA ARG A 338 -20.12 -10.68 7.51
C ARG A 338 -19.46 -11.24 6.26
N PHE A 339 -19.80 -12.46 5.89
CA PHE A 339 -19.23 -13.08 4.69
C PHE A 339 -20.02 -12.68 3.44
N ILE A 340 -19.31 -12.35 2.36
CA ILE A 340 -19.87 -12.04 1.04
C ILE A 340 -19.29 -13.03 0.02
N PRO A 341 -20.10 -13.98 -0.48
CA PRO A 341 -19.67 -14.92 -1.51
C PRO A 341 -19.21 -14.20 -2.78
N LYS A 342 -18.26 -14.80 -3.50
CA LYS A 342 -17.72 -14.30 -4.78
C LYS A 342 -18.82 -13.86 -5.73
N GLU A 343 -19.88 -14.66 -5.85
CA GLU A 343 -21.00 -14.45 -6.77
C GLU A 343 -21.82 -13.20 -6.44
N LYS A 344 -21.72 -12.68 -5.21
CA LYS A 344 -22.44 -11.48 -4.73
C LYS A 344 -21.56 -10.23 -4.62
N LEU A 345 -20.25 -10.33 -4.90
CA LEU A 345 -19.34 -9.20 -4.74
C LEU A 345 -19.75 -8.00 -5.60
N GLU A 346 -20.10 -8.22 -6.87
CA GLU A 346 -20.54 -7.11 -7.75
C GLU A 346 -21.83 -6.47 -7.23
N GLU A 347 -22.84 -7.30 -6.94
CA GLU A 347 -24.18 -6.87 -6.50
C GLU A 347 -24.12 -6.05 -5.21
N GLU A 348 -23.25 -6.46 -4.27
CA GLU A 348 -23.12 -5.82 -2.97
C GLU A 348 -22.11 -4.64 -2.96
N GLY A 349 -21.57 -4.24 -4.12
CA GLY A 349 -20.67 -3.08 -4.24
C GLY A 349 -19.19 -3.36 -3.94
N TYR A 350 -18.79 -4.62 -3.94
CA TYR A 350 -17.43 -5.11 -3.72
C TYR A 350 -16.76 -5.65 -5.00
N GLY A 351 -17.29 -5.28 -6.18
CA GLY A 351 -16.85 -5.77 -7.50
C GLY A 351 -15.34 -5.65 -7.77
N ARG A 352 -14.68 -4.66 -7.15
CA ARG A 352 -13.21 -4.48 -7.27
C ARG A 352 -12.39 -5.69 -6.82
N TYR A 353 -12.94 -6.56 -5.98
CA TYR A 353 -12.26 -7.75 -5.48
C TYR A 353 -12.52 -9.01 -6.30
N LEU A 354 -13.40 -8.96 -7.31
CA LEU A 354 -13.71 -10.14 -8.13
C LEU A 354 -12.48 -10.75 -8.78
N GLY A 355 -11.54 -9.92 -9.25
CA GLY A 355 -10.31 -10.38 -9.92
C GLY A 355 -9.36 -11.20 -9.04
N MET A 356 -9.62 -11.32 -7.73
CA MET A 356 -8.82 -12.12 -6.80
C MET A 356 -9.23 -13.60 -6.75
N PHE A 357 -10.42 -13.93 -7.25
CA PHE A 357 -11.00 -15.27 -7.20
C PHE A 357 -11.16 -15.83 -8.61
#